data_AF-A0A952LZA2-F1
#
_entry.id   AF-A0A952LZA2-F1
#
_cell.length_a   1.000
_cell.length_b   1.000
_cell.length_c   1.000
_cell.angle_alpha   90.00
_cell.angle_beta   90.00
_cell.angle_gamma   90.00
#
_symmetry.space_group_name_H-M   'P 1'
#
loop_
_entity.id
_entity.type
_entity.pdbx_description
1 polymer ?
#
loop_
_entity_poly.entity_id
_entity_poly.type
_entity_poly.pdbx_seq_one_letter_code
_entity_poly.pdbx_strand_id
1 'polypeptide(L)' 'MKEFMGKQKEKISYESALKELEEIQLALEQNEVPVDELSEKVKRANFLLEYCQDLLHKTEEDVNKILNREGK' A
#
# COMPACT_ATOMS: atom_id res chain seq x y z
N MET A 1 10.43 -21.21 -25.62
CA MET A 1 9.79 -21.18 -24.28
C MET A 1 10.73 -20.53 -23.26
N LYS A 2 10.98 -19.22 -23.37
CA LYS A 2 11.83 -18.42 -22.47
C LYS A 2 11.10 -17.11 -22.15
N GLU A 3 9.94 -17.21 -21.52
CA GLU A 3 9.21 -16.03 -21.03
C GLU A 3 8.75 -16.31 -19.61
N PHE A 4 9.73 -16.42 -18.71
CA PHE A 4 9.52 -16.47 -17.28
C PHE A 4 10.64 -15.65 -16.66
N MET A 5 10.33 -14.41 -16.29
CA MET A 5 10.94 -13.57 -15.25
C MET A 5 10.90 -12.10 -15.66
N GLY A 6 9.78 -11.48 -15.30
CA GLY A 6 9.56 -10.05 -15.45
C GLY A 6 8.24 -9.60 -14.85
N LYS A 7 7.73 -10.25 -13.78
CA LYS A 7 6.70 -9.60 -12.97
C LYS A 7 7.39 -8.49 -12.20
N GLN A 8 7.46 -7.31 -12.82
CA GLN A 8 7.61 -6.06 -12.09
C GLN A 8 6.63 -6.13 -10.93
N LYS A 9 7.11 -6.02 -9.69
CA LYS A 9 6.25 -5.63 -8.58
C LYS A 9 5.70 -4.27 -8.99
N GLU A 10 4.49 -4.24 -9.54
CA GLU A 10 3.83 -2.99 -9.91
C GLU A 10 3.86 -2.11 -8.67
N LYS A 11 4.54 -0.96 -8.75
CA LYS A 11 4.49 0.04 -7.70
C LYS A 11 3.06 0.56 -7.69
N ILE A 12 2.30 0.20 -6.66
CA ILE A 12 0.96 0.71 -6.42
C ILE A 12 1.10 2.19 -6.05
N SER A 13 0.28 3.08 -6.60
CA SER A 13 0.29 4.48 -6.13
C SER A 13 -0.29 4.57 -4.72
N TYR A 14 0.03 5.64 -3.97
CA TYR A 14 -0.58 5.86 -2.66
C TYR A 14 -2.11 5.88 -2.75
N GLU A 15 -2.65 6.57 -3.75
CA GLU A 15 -4.09 6.69 -3.98
C GLU A 15 -4.74 5.33 -4.28
N SER A 16 -4.11 4.51 -5.13
CA SER A 16 -4.61 3.16 -5.43
C SER A 16 -4.54 2.24 -4.21
N ALA A 17 -3.47 2.32 -3.42
CA ALA A 17 -3.32 1.52 -2.20
C ALA A 17 -4.35 1.91 -1.14
N LEU A 18 -4.60 3.21 -0.97
CA LEU A 18 -5.61 3.73 -0.06
C LEU A 18 -7.01 3.32 -0.48
N LYS A 19 -7.33 3.47 -1.77
CA LYS A 19 -8.62 3.05 -2.32
C LYS A 19 -8.89 1.56 -2.09
N GLU A 20 -7.91 0.71 -2.36
CA GLU A 20 -8.05 -0.72 -2.12
C GLU A 20 -8.24 -1.05 -0.63
N LEU A 21 -7.55 -0.32 0.25
CA LEU A 21 -7.72 -0.47 1.69
C LEU A 21 -9.14 -0.10 2.15
N GLU A 22 -9.69 1.00 1.62
CA GLU A 22 -11.08 1.42 1.87
C GLU A 22 -12.09 0.40 1.36
N GLU A 23 -11.86 -0.18 0.18
CA GLU A 23 -12.70 -1.25 -0.38
C GLU A 23 -12.68 -2.51 0.51
N ILE A 24 -11.50 -2.90 1.01
CA ILE A 24 -11.39 -4.02 1.96
C ILE A 24 -12.13 -3.71 3.26
N GLN A 25 -11.94 -2.51 3.82
CA GLN A 25 -12.64 -2.09 5.03
C GLN A 25 -14.17 -2.18 4.84
N LEU A 26 -14.69 -1.63 3.74
CA LEU A 26 -16.11 -1.63 3.46
C LEU A 26 -16.67 -3.05 3.34
N ALA A 27 -15.98 -3.93 2.61
CA ALA A 27 -16.40 -5.33 2.46
C ALA A 27 -16.42 -6.08 3.80
N LEU A 28 -15.47 -5.78 4.70
CA LEU A 28 -15.44 -6.35 6.05
C LEU A 28 -16.60 -5.84 6.90
N GLU A 29 -16.88 -4.54 6.89
CA GLU A 29 -17.98 -3.93 7.63
C GLU A 29 -19.35 -4.44 7.17
N GLN A 30 -19.49 -4.69 5.86
CA GLN A 30 -20.71 -5.22 5.25
C GLN A 30 -20.87 -6.74 5.42
N ASN A 31 -19.90 -7.43 6.03
CA ASN A 31 -19.86 -8.90 6.13
C ASN A 31 -19.96 -9.60 4.77
N GLU A 32 -19.44 -8.97 3.70
CA GLU A 32 -19.43 -9.53 2.34
C GLU A 32 -18.23 -10.46 2.11
N VAL A 33 -17.30 -10.54 3.06
CA VAL A 33 -16.11 -11.38 2.99
C VAL A 33 -16.42 -12.77 3.58
N PRO A 34 -16.32 -13.86 2.79
CA PRO A 34 -16.44 -15.23 3.31
C PRO A 34 -15.40 -15.51 4.41
N VAL A 35 -15.76 -16.32 5.40
CA VAL A 35 -14.88 -16.60 6.55
C VAL A 35 -13.54 -17.22 6.12
N ASP A 36 -13.55 -18.03 5.07
CA ASP A 36 -12.37 -18.70 4.51
C ASP A 36 -11.40 -17.70 3.82
N GLU A 37 -11.92 -16.54 3.39
CA GLU A 37 -11.14 -15.47 2.73
C GLU A 37 -10.74 -14.35 3.69
N LEU A 38 -11.31 -14.31 4.90
CA LEU A 38 -11.11 -13.25 5.87
C LEU A 38 -9.63 -13.05 6.21
N SER A 39 -8.89 -14.14 6.40
CA SER A 39 -7.46 -14.08 6.70
C SER A 39 -6.67 -13.41 5.58
N GLU A 40 -7.00 -13.69 4.32
CA GLU A 40 -6.30 -13.12 3.16
C GLU A 40 -6.62 -11.63 2.98
N LYS A 41 -7.89 -11.23 3.19
CA LYS A 41 -8.29 -9.81 3.17
C LYS A 41 -7.59 -9.01 4.27
N VAL A 42 -7.48 -9.55 5.48
CA VAL A 42 -6.76 -8.91 6.59
C VAL A 42 -5.26 -8.79 6.29
N LYS A 43 -4.63 -9.83 5.74
CA LYS A 43 -3.21 -9.76 5.31
C LYS A 43 -3.00 -8.69 4.25
N ARG A 44 -3.91 -8.60 3.27
CA ARG A 44 -3.85 -7.57 2.23
C ARG A 44 -3.98 -6.16 2.81
N ALA A 45 -4.93 -5.94 3.70
CA ALA A 45 -5.09 -4.65 4.39
C ALA A 45 -3.82 -4.26 5.17
N ASN A 46 -3.23 -5.19 5.93
CA ASN A 46 -1.97 -4.94 6.65
C ASN A 46 -0.83 -4.56 5.70
N PHE A 47 -0.69 -5.28 4.58
CA PHE A 47 0.31 -4.94 3.57
C PHE A 47 0.10 -3.52 2.99
N LEU A 48 -1.14 -3.14 2.69
CA LEU A 48 -1.46 -1.81 2.16
C LEU A 48 -1.17 -0.71 3.20
N LEU A 49 -1.48 -0.96 4.48
CA LEU A 49 -1.16 -0.04 5.58
C LEU A 49 0.34 0.21 5.69
N GLU A 50 1.15 -0.86 5.75
CA GLU A 50 2.61 -0.75 5.81
C GLU A 50 3.16 -0.02 4.57
N TYR A 51 2.63 -0.35 3.39
CA TYR A 51 3.04 0.30 2.14
C TYR A 51 2.75 1.81 2.13
N CYS A 52 1.57 2.21 2.58
CA CYS A 52 1.19 3.62 2.69
C CYS A 52 2.08 4.38 3.68
N GLN A 53 2.35 3.78 4.86
CA GLN A 53 3.24 4.36 5.87
C GLN A 53 4.66 4.55 5.30
N ASP A 54 5.20 3.55 4.61
CA ASP A 54 6.51 3.61 3.96
C ASP A 54 6.61 4.75 2.94
N LEU A 55 5.56 4.95 2.13
CA LEU A 55 5.51 6.04 1.16
C LEU A 55 5.48 7.41 1.84
N LEU A 56 4.71 7.56 2.91
CA LEU A 56 4.64 8.79 3.68
C LEU A 56 5.99 9.12 4.33
N HIS A 57 6.63 8.14 4.98
CA HIS A 57 7.96 8.32 5.57
C HIS A 57 9.01 8.72 4.55
N LYS A 58 9.05 8.05 3.38
CA LYS A 58 9.99 8.42 2.31
C LYS A 58 9.74 9.83 1.79
N THR A 59 8.46 10.21 1.63
CA THR A 59 8.10 11.55 1.18
C THR A 59 8.50 12.60 2.21
N GLU A 60 8.26 12.34 3.49
CA GLU A 60 8.67 13.20 4.61
C GLU A 60 10.20 13.37 4.66
N GLU A 61 10.96 12.29 4.54
CA GLU A 61 12.42 12.34 4.49
C GLU A 61 12.91 13.20 3.32
N ASP A 62 12.31 13.07 2.14
CA ASP A 62 12.71 13.81 0.96
C ASP A 62 12.38 15.30 1.09
N VAL A 63 11.20 15.64 1.64
CA VAL A 63 10.85 17.03 2.00
C VAL A 63 11.86 17.59 3.00
N ASN A 64 12.18 16.85 4.07
CA ASN A 64 13.15 17.26 5.06
C ASN A 64 14.55 17.47 4.46
N LYS A 65 15.00 16.62 3.52
CA LYS A 65 16.29 16.78 2.82
C LYS A 65 16.32 18.07 1.98
N ILE A 66 15.20 18.43 1.35
CA ILE A 66 15.09 19.66 0.56
C ILE A 66 15.15 20.88 1.49
N LEU A 67 14.32 20.92 2.53
CA LEU A 67 14.25 22.05 3.46
C LEU A 67 15.56 22.27 4.23
N ASN A 68 16.24 21.19 4.64
CA ASN A 68 17.52 21.28 5.34
C ASN A 68 18.70 21.68 4.42
N ARG A 69 18.53 21.67 3.10
CA ARG A 69 19.53 22.19 2.14
C ARG A 69 19.45 23.71 1.97
N GLU A 70 18.30 24.32 2.21
CA GLU A 70 18.09 25.77 2.09
C GLU A 70 18.31 26.54 3.41
N GLY A 71 18.55 25.84 4.51
CA GLY A 71 18.75 26.40 5.86
C GLY A 71 20.22 26.60 6.29
N LYS A 72 21.18 26.67 5.36
CA LYS A 72 22.59 26.98 5.63
C LYS A 72 23.08 28.20 4.88
#